data_AF-A0A538JE67-F1
#
_entry.id   AF-A0A538JE67-F1
#
_cell.length_a   1.000
_cell.length_b   1.000
_cell.length_c   1.000
_cell.angle_alpha   90.00
_cell.angle_beta   90.00
_cell.angle_gamma   90.00
#
_symmetry.space_group_name_H-M   'P 1'
#
loop_
_entity.id
_entity.type
_entity.pdbx_description
1 polymer ?
#
loop_
_entity_poly.entity_id
_entity_poly.type
_entity_poly.pdbx_seq_one_letter_code
_entity_poly.pdbx_strand_id
1 'polypeptide(L)'
;MRRFAAIVLVLALALAGCGGGARAQERHTIDAYFAKVNAVRDRHAAAFKSANIADQGFSAQQRPPREAARLAAAARAIAAAGDEVAAIEPPPAAARIHRELVQLYRLEAAFARELRVLDAFLRPARRELIALRRSSRTLRARVASGGRDVLARTAALHAYGVRVEGVARRLSALDPPRVLRAWQAEQVAWLHAVGPTATQLADALRVRDLVAAKTLSRRLQLQLSRPPTTTRAQRTAAIEFNRRAFEIAKLSRQIDRERARLEQKLG
;
A
#
# COMPACT_ATOMS: atom_id res chain seq x y z
N MET A 1 7.45 15.21 3.10
CA MET A 1 7.82 13.85 3.54
C MET A 1 8.63 13.18 2.43
N ARG A 2 9.96 13.14 2.54
CA ARG A 2 10.87 12.43 1.62
C ARG A 2 11.09 11.03 2.20
N ARG A 3 10.32 10.02 1.77
CA ARG A 3 10.23 8.71 2.47
C ARG A 3 11.23 7.64 2.03
N PHE A 4 11.83 7.80 0.88
CA PHE A 4 13.10 7.15 0.58
C PHE A 4 14.15 8.22 0.79
N ALA A 5 14.87 8.11 1.89
CA ALA A 5 16.00 8.98 2.15
C ALA A 5 16.95 8.82 0.96
N ALA A 6 17.16 9.89 0.20
CA ALA A 6 18.33 9.96 -0.64
C ALA A 6 19.50 9.90 0.33
N ILE A 7 20.14 8.73 0.45
CA ILE A 7 21.46 8.62 1.06
C ILE A 7 22.37 9.38 0.10
N VAL A 8 22.47 10.70 0.31
CA VAL A 8 23.45 11.52 -0.38
C VAL A 8 24.77 11.18 0.26
N LEU A 9 25.48 10.22 -0.34
CA LEU A 9 26.85 9.89 0.05
C LEU A 9 27.76 11.03 -0.44
N VAL A 10 27.71 12.19 0.21
CA VAL A 10 28.62 13.30 -0.10
C VAL A 10 30.01 12.88 0.36
N LEU A 11 30.87 12.57 -0.61
CA LEU A 11 32.29 12.37 -0.43
C LEU A 11 32.91 13.78 -0.31
N ALA A 12 33.15 14.25 0.92
CA ALA A 12 33.86 15.51 1.16
C ALA A 12 35.15 15.20 1.91
N LEU A 13 36.17 14.74 1.17
CA LEU A 13 37.55 14.67 1.64
C LEU A 13 38.24 15.98 1.29
N ALA A 14 38.37 16.87 2.26
CA ALA A 14 39.37 17.94 2.21
C ALA A 14 40.61 17.48 3.00
N LEU A 15 41.73 17.43 2.29
CA LEU A 15 43.08 17.11 2.75
C LEU A 15 43.53 18.09 3.83
N ALA A 16 44.07 17.59 4.95
CA ALA A 16 45.30 18.07 5.61
C ALA A 16 45.43 17.44 7.00
N GLY A 17 46.41 16.57 7.20
CA GLY A 17 46.73 16.00 8.50
C GLY A 17 47.74 14.88 8.41
N CYS A 18 49.03 15.23 8.38
CA CYS A 18 50.15 14.29 8.34
C CYS A 18 50.18 13.49 9.66
N GLY A 19 49.93 12.18 9.62
CA GLY A 19 49.93 11.35 10.84
C GLY A 19 49.58 9.88 10.63
N GLY A 20 50.58 9.06 10.30
CA GLY A 20 50.59 7.59 10.46
C GLY A 20 50.07 6.78 9.27
N GLY A 21 50.97 6.09 8.57
CA GLY A 21 50.66 5.31 7.35
C GLY A 21 49.55 4.25 7.51
N ALA A 22 49.36 3.70 8.72
CA ALA A 22 48.29 2.74 8.99
C ALA A 22 46.88 3.36 8.91
N ARG A 23 46.68 4.58 9.45
CA ARG A 23 45.39 5.29 9.36
C ARG A 23 45.09 5.73 7.93
N ALA A 24 46.09 6.18 7.20
CA ALA A 24 45.94 6.55 5.79
C ALA A 24 45.52 5.35 4.93
N GLN A 25 46.12 4.17 5.19
CA GLN A 25 45.74 2.93 4.51
C GLN A 25 44.31 2.50 4.85
N GLU A 26 43.92 2.54 6.13
CA GLU A 26 42.56 2.21 6.56
C GLU A 26 41.52 3.14 5.90
N ARG A 27 41.78 4.46 5.89
CA ARG A 27 40.96 5.44 5.14
C ARG A 27 40.77 5.03 3.69
N HIS A 28 41.86 4.78 2.98
CA HIS A 28 41.82 4.41 1.57
C HIS A 28 41.00 3.13 1.32
N THR A 29 41.10 2.12 2.20
CA THR A 29 40.29 0.89 2.07
C THR A 29 38.80 1.14 2.27
N ILE A 30 38.43 2.00 3.21
CA ILE A 30 37.03 2.37 3.49
C ILE A 30 36.46 3.22 2.34
N ASP A 31 37.23 4.16 1.81
CA ASP A 31 36.84 4.99 0.67
C ASP A 31 36.64 4.12 -0.58
N ALA A 32 37.55 3.19 -0.85
CA ALA A 32 37.42 2.24 -1.96
C ALA A 32 36.17 1.36 -1.81
N TYR A 33 35.84 0.93 -0.59
CA TYR A 33 34.60 0.21 -0.31
C TYR A 33 33.36 1.06 -0.62
N PHE A 34 33.28 2.29 -0.11
CA PHE A 34 32.13 3.16 -0.35
C PHE A 34 32.01 3.59 -1.81
N ALA A 35 33.12 3.72 -2.54
CA ALA A 35 33.11 3.95 -3.98
C ALA A 35 32.41 2.80 -4.74
N LYS A 36 32.69 1.53 -4.37
CA LYS A 36 32.01 0.36 -4.95
C LYS A 36 30.51 0.37 -4.63
N VAL A 37 30.13 0.65 -3.38
CA VAL A 37 28.71 0.75 -2.97
C VAL A 37 27.99 1.87 -3.71
N ASN A 38 28.62 3.04 -3.87
CA ASN A 38 28.08 4.15 -4.64
C ASN A 38 27.89 3.80 -6.10
N ALA A 39 28.85 3.10 -6.72
CA ALA A 39 28.71 2.67 -8.11
C ALA A 39 27.49 1.77 -8.31
N VAL A 40 27.19 0.87 -7.36
CA VAL A 40 25.93 0.09 -7.38
C VAL A 40 24.72 1.01 -7.27
N ARG A 41 24.70 1.92 -6.29
CA ARG A 41 23.58 2.86 -6.10
C ARG A 41 23.31 3.68 -7.35
N ASP A 42 24.36 4.22 -7.98
CA ASP A 42 24.25 5.12 -9.12
C ASP A 42 23.71 4.39 -10.36
N ARG A 43 24.13 3.13 -10.59
CA ARG A 43 23.52 2.26 -11.63
C ARG A 43 22.02 2.07 -11.42
N HIS A 44 21.57 1.99 -10.17
CA HIS A 44 20.17 1.74 -9.81
C HIS A 44 19.37 3.02 -9.49
N ALA A 45 19.96 4.21 -9.60
CA ALA A 45 19.37 5.48 -9.15
C ALA A 45 18.01 5.78 -9.80
N ALA A 46 17.85 5.45 -11.08
CA ALA A 46 16.58 5.62 -11.80
C ALA A 46 15.46 4.76 -11.19
N ALA A 47 15.78 3.55 -10.73
CA ALA A 47 14.80 2.65 -10.13
C ALA A 47 14.36 3.15 -8.75
N PHE A 48 15.30 3.64 -7.94
CA PHE A 48 15.00 4.33 -6.67
C PHE A 48 14.10 5.55 -6.89
N LYS A 49 14.45 6.40 -7.86
CA LYS A 49 13.60 7.56 -8.22
C LYS A 49 12.19 7.12 -8.62
N SER A 50 12.06 6.04 -9.38
CA SER A 50 10.77 5.48 -9.78
C SER A 50 9.96 4.95 -8.59
N ALA A 51 10.60 4.30 -7.61
CA ALA A 51 9.95 3.86 -6.38
C ALA A 51 9.41 5.04 -5.56
N ASN A 52 10.18 6.13 -5.47
CA ASN A 52 9.80 7.35 -4.74
C ASN A 52 8.60 8.05 -5.37
N ILE A 53 8.65 8.23 -6.71
CA ILE A 53 7.55 8.85 -7.46
C ILE A 53 6.30 8.01 -7.30
N ALA A 54 6.43 6.69 -7.41
CA ALA A 54 5.32 5.80 -7.20
C ALA A 54 4.76 6.01 -5.78
N ASP A 55 5.55 5.87 -4.71
CA ASP A 55 5.10 6.08 -3.32
C ASP A 55 4.33 7.40 -3.13
N GLN A 56 4.85 8.52 -3.66
CA GLN A 56 4.15 9.81 -3.66
C GLN A 56 2.79 9.74 -4.38
N GLY A 57 2.78 9.13 -5.56
CA GLY A 57 1.56 8.85 -6.31
C GLY A 57 0.61 7.84 -5.64
N PHE A 58 1.02 7.07 -4.62
CA PHE A 58 0.08 6.25 -3.84
C PHE A 58 -0.90 7.13 -3.05
N SER A 59 -0.42 8.28 -2.60
CA SER A 59 -1.19 9.24 -1.82
C SER A 59 -2.18 10.02 -2.69
N ALA A 60 -1.88 10.19 -3.99
CA ALA A 60 -2.76 10.77 -4.97
C ALA A 60 -3.65 9.67 -5.60
N GLN A 61 -4.97 9.76 -5.46
CA GLN A 61 -5.90 8.63 -5.57
C GLN A 61 -6.07 7.97 -6.96
N GLN A 62 -5.23 8.25 -7.96
CA GLN A 62 -5.34 7.69 -9.30
C GLN A 62 -3.97 7.37 -9.88
N ARG A 63 -3.72 6.09 -10.16
CA ARG A 63 -2.52 5.63 -10.86
C ARG A 63 -2.90 4.99 -12.20
N PRO A 64 -2.18 5.24 -13.29
CA PRO A 64 -2.31 4.44 -14.52
C PRO A 64 -1.73 3.02 -14.33
N PRO A 65 -2.12 2.01 -15.15
CA PRO A 65 -1.54 0.66 -15.13
C PRO A 65 -0.01 0.63 -15.32
N ARG A 66 0.52 1.60 -16.07
CA ARG A 66 1.97 1.78 -16.30
C ARG A 66 2.76 1.95 -15.00
N GLU A 67 2.14 2.51 -13.95
CA GLU A 67 2.82 2.71 -12.66
C GLU A 67 2.96 1.43 -11.85
N ALA A 68 2.02 0.48 -11.97
CA ALA A 68 2.13 -0.82 -11.31
C ALA A 68 3.32 -1.62 -11.86
N ALA A 69 3.52 -1.59 -13.19
CA ALA A 69 4.69 -2.20 -13.83
C ALA A 69 6.00 -1.53 -13.41
N ARG A 70 6.02 -0.19 -13.32
CA ARG A 70 7.17 0.58 -12.82
C ARG A 70 7.51 0.22 -11.37
N LEU A 71 6.52 0.07 -10.51
CA LEU A 71 6.74 -0.32 -9.11
C LEU A 71 7.32 -1.75 -9.01
N ALA A 72 6.84 -2.67 -9.84
CA ALA A 72 7.39 -4.03 -9.91
C ALA A 72 8.84 -4.04 -10.41
N ALA A 73 9.14 -3.25 -11.44
CA ALA A 73 10.50 -3.10 -11.95
C ALA A 73 11.43 -2.48 -10.88
N ALA A 74 10.97 -1.44 -10.18
CA ALA A 74 11.71 -0.82 -9.10
C ALA A 74 11.99 -1.80 -7.95
N ALA A 75 11.00 -2.60 -7.53
CA ALA A 75 11.20 -3.62 -6.50
C ALA A 75 12.27 -4.65 -6.87
N ARG A 76 12.34 -5.06 -8.15
CA ARG A 76 13.37 -5.99 -8.65
C ARG A 76 14.75 -5.33 -8.69
N ALA A 77 14.82 -4.09 -9.17
CA ALA A 77 16.08 -3.35 -9.23
C ALA A 77 16.66 -3.08 -7.84
N ILE A 78 15.83 -2.70 -6.85
CA ILE A 78 16.27 -2.53 -5.46
C ILE A 78 16.78 -3.85 -4.88
N ALA A 79 16.11 -4.98 -5.16
CA ALA A 79 16.58 -6.29 -4.73
C ALA A 79 17.94 -6.63 -5.36
N ALA A 80 18.08 -6.46 -6.68
CA ALA A 80 19.34 -6.69 -7.38
C ALA A 80 20.47 -5.80 -6.86
N ALA A 81 20.20 -4.53 -6.59
CA ALA A 81 21.16 -3.62 -5.96
C ALA A 81 21.59 -4.12 -4.57
N GLY A 82 20.65 -4.66 -3.78
CA GLY A 82 20.95 -5.28 -2.50
C GLY A 82 21.85 -6.52 -2.62
N ASP A 83 21.60 -7.36 -3.63
CA ASP A 83 22.41 -8.55 -3.91
C ASP A 83 23.82 -8.17 -4.39
N GLU A 84 23.93 -7.16 -5.26
CA GLU A 84 25.22 -6.60 -5.69
C GLU A 84 26.00 -5.99 -4.51
N VAL A 85 25.34 -5.23 -3.64
CA VAL A 85 25.99 -4.68 -2.42
C VAL A 85 26.44 -5.81 -1.51
N ALA A 86 25.62 -6.85 -1.30
CA ALA A 86 25.97 -7.99 -0.45
C ALA A 86 27.17 -8.80 -0.96
N ALA A 87 27.45 -8.74 -2.27
CA ALA A 87 28.63 -9.38 -2.87
C ALA A 87 29.93 -8.56 -2.69
N ILE A 88 29.86 -7.30 -2.26
CA ILE A 88 31.04 -6.48 -1.99
C ILE A 88 31.60 -6.86 -0.62
N GLU A 89 32.82 -7.38 -0.59
CA GLU A 89 33.52 -7.66 0.66
C GLU A 89 33.79 -6.35 1.44
N PRO A 90 33.28 -6.21 2.68
CA PRO A 90 33.49 -5.01 3.47
C PRO A 90 34.81 -5.09 4.26
N PRO A 91 35.59 -4.00 4.38
CA PRO A 91 36.67 -3.96 5.35
C PRO A 91 36.11 -4.10 6.78
N PRO A 92 36.89 -4.62 7.75
CA PRO A 92 36.40 -4.88 9.11
C PRO A 92 35.71 -3.68 9.77
N ALA A 93 36.24 -2.47 9.57
CA ALA A 93 35.67 -1.22 10.07
C ALA A 93 34.28 -0.90 9.48
N ALA A 94 33.99 -1.34 8.26
CA ALA A 94 32.71 -1.11 7.57
C ALA A 94 31.73 -2.29 7.67
N ALA A 95 32.12 -3.42 8.26
CA ALA A 95 31.30 -4.65 8.29
C ALA A 95 29.92 -4.44 8.90
N ARG A 96 29.80 -3.56 9.92
CA ARG A 96 28.51 -3.22 10.52
C ARG A 96 27.62 -2.45 9.56
N ILE A 97 28.13 -1.37 8.96
CA ILE A 97 27.37 -0.55 8.00
C ILE A 97 26.97 -1.38 6.79
N HIS A 98 27.83 -2.28 6.31
CA HIS A 98 27.53 -3.20 5.24
C HIS A 98 26.30 -4.06 5.54
N ARG A 99 26.25 -4.71 6.71
CA ARG A 99 25.07 -5.51 7.11
C ARG A 99 23.80 -4.66 7.17
N GLU A 100 23.90 -3.45 7.71
CA GLU A 100 22.77 -2.52 7.80
C GLU A 100 22.29 -2.06 6.41
N LEU A 101 23.20 -1.78 5.47
CA LEU A 101 22.88 -1.46 4.07
C LEU A 101 22.15 -2.61 3.39
N VAL A 102 22.71 -3.83 3.43
CA VAL A 102 22.07 -5.01 2.82
C VAL A 102 20.66 -5.22 3.39
N GLN A 103 20.51 -5.05 4.71
CA GLN A 103 19.20 -5.14 5.35
C GLN A 103 18.23 -4.04 4.88
N LEU A 104 18.71 -2.81 4.68
CA LEU A 104 17.91 -1.71 4.15
C LEU A 104 17.36 -2.04 2.75
N TYR A 105 18.21 -2.47 1.81
CA TYR A 105 17.78 -2.85 0.46
C TYR A 105 16.73 -3.97 0.49
N ARG A 106 16.90 -4.97 1.36
CA ARG A 106 15.92 -6.06 1.53
C ARG A 106 14.56 -5.53 2.01
N LEU A 107 14.56 -4.65 3.00
CA LEU A 107 13.33 -4.03 3.54
C LEU A 107 12.64 -3.15 2.49
N GLU A 108 13.39 -2.34 1.76
CA GLU A 108 12.85 -1.48 0.70
C GLU A 108 12.26 -2.30 -0.46
N ALA A 109 12.94 -3.35 -0.90
CA ALA A 109 12.43 -4.25 -1.94
C ALA A 109 11.16 -4.98 -1.48
N ALA A 110 11.11 -5.43 -0.22
CA ALA A 110 9.92 -6.05 0.37
C ALA A 110 8.75 -5.07 0.44
N PHE A 111 9.00 -3.84 0.87
CA PHE A 111 7.99 -2.78 0.94
C PHE A 111 7.44 -2.40 -0.44
N ALA A 112 8.30 -2.30 -1.46
CA ALA A 112 7.87 -2.04 -2.83
C ALA A 112 7.00 -3.19 -3.38
N ARG A 113 7.32 -4.46 -3.06
CA ARG A 113 6.46 -5.60 -3.42
C ARG A 113 5.11 -5.54 -2.71
N GLU A 114 5.08 -5.16 -1.44
CA GLU A 114 3.84 -5.01 -0.67
C GLU A 114 2.94 -3.93 -1.27
N LEU A 115 3.50 -2.75 -1.59
CA LEU A 115 2.79 -1.66 -2.27
C LEU A 115 2.18 -2.12 -3.60
N ARG A 116 2.83 -3.03 -4.33
CA ARG A 116 2.29 -3.60 -5.58
C ARG A 116 1.03 -4.42 -5.33
N VAL A 117 1.09 -5.32 -4.35
CA VAL A 117 -0.04 -6.18 -3.97
C VAL A 117 -1.19 -5.32 -3.46
N LEU A 118 -0.87 -4.28 -2.68
CA LEU A 118 -1.85 -3.33 -2.18
C LEU A 118 -2.55 -2.54 -3.30
N ASP A 119 -1.81 -2.02 -4.29
CA ASP A 119 -2.40 -1.32 -5.44
C ASP A 119 -3.28 -2.25 -6.29
N ALA A 120 -2.79 -3.46 -6.56
CA ALA A 120 -3.51 -4.48 -7.33
C ALA A 120 -4.87 -4.84 -6.71
N PHE A 121 -4.95 -4.83 -5.38
CA PHE A 121 -6.19 -5.05 -4.64
C PHE A 121 -7.07 -3.79 -4.55
N LEU A 122 -6.51 -2.66 -4.10
CA LEU A 122 -7.28 -1.46 -3.76
C LEU A 122 -7.93 -0.83 -4.98
N ARG A 123 -7.30 -0.88 -6.15
CA ARG A 123 -7.84 -0.27 -7.38
C ARG A 123 -9.17 -0.91 -7.82
N PRO A 124 -9.25 -2.23 -8.10
CA PRO A 124 -10.53 -2.85 -8.44
C PRO A 124 -11.53 -2.75 -7.28
N ALA A 125 -11.11 -2.93 -6.03
CA ALA A 125 -12.00 -2.79 -4.87
C ALA A 125 -12.66 -1.40 -4.81
N ARG A 126 -11.88 -0.32 -4.97
CA ARG A 126 -12.40 1.06 -5.02
C ARG A 126 -13.39 1.26 -6.16
N ARG A 127 -13.09 0.74 -7.36
CA ARG A 127 -13.98 0.85 -8.51
C ARG A 127 -15.35 0.24 -8.20
N GLU A 128 -15.37 -0.96 -7.62
CA GLU A 128 -16.62 -1.63 -7.23
C GLU A 128 -17.39 -0.86 -6.16
N LEU A 129 -16.70 -0.35 -5.13
CA LEU A 129 -17.32 0.43 -4.06
C LEU A 129 -17.86 1.79 -4.55
N ILE A 130 -17.18 2.45 -5.49
CA ILE A 130 -17.68 3.68 -6.14
C ILE A 130 -18.94 3.38 -6.94
N ALA A 131 -18.95 2.29 -7.72
CA ALA A 131 -20.12 1.86 -8.47
C ALA A 131 -21.31 1.58 -7.53
N LEU A 132 -21.07 0.89 -6.42
CA LEU A 132 -22.09 0.64 -5.40
C LEU A 132 -22.63 1.94 -4.80
N ARG A 133 -21.78 2.91 -4.45
CA ARG A 133 -22.21 4.23 -3.93
C ARG A 133 -23.08 5.00 -4.93
N ARG A 134 -22.85 4.84 -6.23
CA ARG A 134 -23.73 5.39 -7.27
C ARG A 134 -25.08 4.69 -7.26
N SER A 135 -25.10 3.35 -7.23
CA SER A 135 -26.34 2.57 -7.16
C SER A 135 -27.17 2.86 -5.90
N SER A 136 -26.54 3.01 -4.72
CA SER A 136 -27.24 3.41 -3.49
C SER A 136 -27.83 4.82 -3.57
N ARG A 137 -27.23 5.73 -4.35
CA ARG A 137 -27.81 7.06 -4.60
C ARG A 137 -29.01 6.96 -5.55
N THR A 138 -28.90 6.19 -6.62
CA THR A 138 -30.02 5.94 -7.55
C THR A 138 -31.21 5.29 -6.85
N LEU A 139 -30.96 4.30 -5.98
CA LEU A 139 -32.02 3.68 -5.17
C LEU A 139 -32.71 4.73 -4.29
N ARG A 140 -31.94 5.51 -3.52
CA ARG A 140 -32.51 6.56 -2.66
C ARG A 140 -33.31 7.59 -3.44
N ALA A 141 -32.80 8.04 -4.59
CA ALA A 141 -33.49 8.97 -5.46
C ALA A 141 -34.82 8.38 -5.94
N ARG A 142 -34.85 7.14 -6.45
CA ARG A 142 -36.07 6.49 -6.95
C ARG A 142 -37.07 6.14 -5.85
N VAL A 143 -36.60 5.82 -4.64
CA VAL A 143 -37.49 5.59 -3.50
C VAL A 143 -38.10 6.90 -3.00
N ALA A 144 -37.32 8.00 -3.01
CA ALA A 144 -37.79 9.33 -2.61
C ALA A 144 -38.67 10.02 -3.67
N SER A 145 -38.32 9.90 -4.96
CA SER A 145 -39.06 10.49 -6.08
C SER A 145 -40.22 9.61 -6.56
N GLY A 146 -40.19 8.32 -6.23
CA GLY A 146 -41.26 7.37 -6.49
C GLY A 146 -42.45 7.62 -5.56
N GLY A 147 -43.17 8.71 -5.81
CA GLY A 147 -44.55 8.86 -5.36
C GLY A 147 -45.39 7.76 -6.00
N ARG A 148 -46.20 7.06 -5.19
CA ARG A 148 -47.23 6.04 -5.52
C ARG A 148 -46.90 4.87 -6.50
N ASP A 149 -45.84 4.93 -7.31
CA ASP A 149 -45.49 3.88 -8.28
C ASP A 149 -44.72 2.73 -7.61
N VAL A 150 -45.48 1.69 -7.27
CA VAL A 150 -44.98 0.46 -6.67
C VAL A 150 -44.09 -0.33 -7.64
N LEU A 151 -44.36 -0.28 -8.95
CA LEU A 151 -43.59 -1.04 -9.95
C LEU A 151 -42.19 -0.47 -10.11
N ALA A 152 -42.05 0.85 -10.22
CA ALA A 152 -40.74 1.51 -10.30
C ALA A 152 -39.90 1.26 -9.03
N ARG A 153 -40.52 1.29 -7.85
CA ARG A 153 -39.84 1.02 -6.57
C ARG A 153 -39.36 -0.44 -6.48
N THR A 154 -40.22 -1.38 -6.87
CA THR A 154 -39.90 -2.82 -6.92
C THR A 154 -38.73 -3.09 -7.86
N ALA A 155 -38.78 -2.56 -9.08
CA ALA A 155 -37.70 -2.71 -10.06
C ALA A 155 -36.37 -2.12 -9.56
N ALA A 156 -36.41 -0.96 -8.91
CA ALA A 156 -35.22 -0.31 -8.36
C ALA A 156 -34.57 -1.13 -7.22
N LEU A 157 -35.38 -1.70 -6.33
CA LEU A 157 -34.91 -2.56 -5.23
C LEU A 157 -34.28 -3.86 -5.75
N HIS A 158 -34.95 -4.54 -6.69
CA HIS A 158 -34.42 -5.75 -7.31
C HIS A 158 -33.08 -5.47 -8.02
N ALA A 159 -33.02 -4.43 -8.85
CA ALA A 159 -31.79 -4.03 -9.54
C ALA A 159 -30.66 -3.67 -8.56
N TYR A 160 -30.98 -3.04 -7.43
CA TYR A 160 -30.01 -2.76 -6.38
C TYR A 160 -29.48 -4.04 -5.73
N GLY A 161 -30.35 -4.98 -5.36
CA GLY A 161 -29.95 -6.26 -4.77
C GLY A 161 -29.01 -7.06 -5.69
N VAL A 162 -29.38 -7.22 -6.97
CA VAL A 162 -28.53 -7.88 -7.98
C VAL A 162 -27.17 -7.19 -8.11
N ARG A 163 -27.14 -5.85 -8.08
CA ARG A 163 -25.87 -5.10 -8.15
C ARG A 163 -25.01 -5.33 -6.91
N VAL A 164 -25.60 -5.31 -5.71
CA VAL A 164 -24.91 -5.55 -4.44
C VAL A 164 -24.25 -6.92 -4.44
N GLU A 165 -24.98 -7.96 -4.83
CA GLU A 165 -24.42 -9.32 -4.92
C GLU A 165 -23.32 -9.44 -5.98
N GLY A 166 -23.50 -8.79 -7.13
CA GLY A 166 -22.47 -8.74 -8.15
C GLY A 166 -21.19 -8.07 -7.65
N VAL A 167 -21.31 -7.01 -6.85
CA VAL A 167 -20.17 -6.36 -6.18
C VAL A 167 -19.57 -7.29 -5.12
N ALA A 168 -20.37 -8.00 -4.34
CA ALA A 168 -19.88 -8.97 -3.36
C ALA A 168 -19.01 -10.05 -4.02
N ARG A 169 -19.50 -10.67 -5.10
CA ARG A 169 -18.76 -11.69 -5.87
C ARG A 169 -17.47 -11.16 -6.47
N ARG A 170 -17.50 -9.96 -7.06
CA ARG A 170 -16.29 -9.35 -7.64
C ARG A 170 -15.29 -8.95 -6.55
N LEU A 171 -15.76 -8.48 -5.41
CA LEU A 171 -14.91 -8.12 -4.27
C LEU A 171 -14.28 -9.37 -3.65
N SER A 172 -15.03 -10.47 -3.49
CA SER A 172 -14.53 -11.73 -2.92
C SER A 172 -13.52 -12.45 -3.83
N ALA A 173 -13.62 -12.25 -5.15
CA ALA A 173 -12.68 -12.81 -6.12
C ALA A 173 -11.32 -12.07 -6.16
N LEU A 174 -11.19 -10.92 -5.50
CA LEU A 174 -9.90 -10.23 -5.38
C LEU A 174 -9.01 -10.95 -4.37
N ASP A 175 -7.70 -10.94 -4.61
CA ASP A 175 -6.71 -11.44 -3.66
C ASP A 175 -6.21 -10.28 -2.76
N PRO A 176 -6.67 -10.18 -1.50
CA PRO A 176 -6.22 -9.15 -0.59
C PRO A 176 -4.82 -9.46 -0.01
N PRO A 177 -3.98 -8.43 0.21
CA PRO A 177 -2.84 -8.60 1.11
C PRO A 177 -3.35 -9.02 2.50
N ARG A 178 -2.53 -9.78 3.25
CA ARG A 178 -2.89 -10.35 4.56
C ARG A 178 -3.59 -9.34 5.48
N VAL A 179 -3.09 -8.10 5.51
CA VAL A 179 -3.60 -7.00 6.33
C VAL A 179 -5.03 -6.53 5.96
N LEU A 180 -5.48 -6.79 4.72
CA LEU A 180 -6.82 -6.42 4.24
C LEU A 180 -7.79 -7.60 4.12
N ARG A 181 -7.37 -8.85 4.42
CA ARG A 181 -8.25 -10.03 4.37
C ARG A 181 -9.49 -9.87 5.26
N ALA A 182 -9.29 -9.49 6.51
CA ALA A 182 -10.40 -9.29 7.45
C ALA A 182 -11.33 -8.15 6.98
N TRP A 183 -10.77 -7.06 6.47
CA TRP A 183 -11.57 -5.98 5.89
C TRP A 183 -12.42 -6.47 4.71
N GLN A 184 -11.83 -7.18 3.75
CA GLN A 184 -12.56 -7.72 2.61
C GLN A 184 -13.68 -8.66 3.05
N ALA A 185 -13.40 -9.58 3.98
CA ALA A 185 -14.37 -10.53 4.51
C ALA A 185 -15.58 -9.82 5.15
N GLU A 186 -15.34 -8.79 5.98
CA GLU A 186 -16.41 -7.98 6.59
C GLU A 186 -17.25 -7.25 5.54
N GLN A 187 -16.62 -6.65 4.52
CA GLN A 187 -17.34 -5.97 3.44
C GLN A 187 -18.20 -6.97 2.63
N VAL A 188 -17.62 -8.12 2.27
CA VAL A 188 -18.31 -9.17 1.51
C VAL A 188 -19.50 -9.74 2.31
N ALA A 189 -19.31 -10.02 3.60
CA ALA A 189 -20.38 -10.49 4.47
C ALA A 189 -21.53 -9.47 4.59
N TRP A 190 -21.20 -8.18 4.74
CA TRP A 190 -22.21 -7.12 4.77
C TRP A 190 -22.98 -7.03 3.44
N LEU A 191 -22.30 -7.09 2.29
CA LEU A 191 -22.94 -7.08 0.97
C LEU A 191 -23.86 -8.30 0.79
N HIS A 192 -23.43 -9.48 1.22
CA HIS A 192 -24.25 -10.70 1.20
C HIS A 192 -25.49 -10.61 2.12
N ALA A 193 -25.46 -9.79 3.16
CA ALA A 193 -26.65 -9.54 3.99
C ALA A 193 -27.62 -8.52 3.35
N VAL A 194 -27.08 -7.50 2.65
CA VAL A 194 -27.88 -6.41 2.06
C VAL A 194 -28.57 -6.83 0.76
N GLY A 195 -27.86 -7.52 -0.14
CA GLY A 195 -28.36 -7.88 -1.47
C GLY A 195 -29.68 -8.65 -1.43
N PRO A 196 -29.72 -9.81 -0.74
CA PRO A 196 -30.94 -10.60 -0.58
C PRO A 196 -32.09 -9.83 0.07
N THR A 197 -31.80 -9.03 1.10
CA THR A 197 -32.83 -8.23 1.79
C THR A 197 -33.50 -7.24 0.82
N ALA A 198 -32.75 -6.63 -0.09
CA ALA A 198 -33.30 -5.73 -1.11
C ALA A 198 -34.14 -6.49 -2.16
N THR A 199 -33.71 -7.68 -2.59
CA THR A 199 -34.49 -8.51 -3.52
C THR A 199 -35.78 -9.03 -2.89
N GLN A 200 -35.72 -9.52 -1.65
CA GLN A 200 -36.90 -9.99 -0.90
C GLN A 200 -37.89 -8.86 -0.66
N LEU A 201 -37.41 -7.64 -0.39
CA LEU A 201 -38.28 -6.47 -0.26
C LEU A 201 -38.98 -6.15 -1.58
N ALA A 202 -38.30 -6.28 -2.71
CA ALA A 202 -38.92 -6.13 -4.03
C ALA A 202 -40.02 -7.18 -4.25
N ASP A 203 -39.75 -8.44 -3.93
CA ASP A 203 -40.72 -9.52 -4.10
C ASP A 203 -41.95 -9.36 -3.20
N ALA A 204 -41.75 -8.98 -1.92
CA ALA A 204 -42.84 -8.68 -0.99
C ALA A 204 -43.74 -7.54 -1.48
N LEU A 205 -43.14 -6.48 -2.04
CA LEU A 205 -43.90 -5.37 -2.65
C LEU A 205 -44.68 -5.82 -3.89
N ARG A 206 -44.12 -6.72 -4.70
CA ARG A 206 -44.78 -7.25 -5.90
C ARG A 206 -46.04 -8.05 -5.55
N VAL A 207 -45.98 -8.90 -4.53
CA VAL A 207 -47.11 -9.73 -4.07
C VAL A 207 -48.02 -9.02 -3.05
N ARG A 208 -47.74 -7.74 -2.75
CA ARG A 208 -48.47 -6.91 -1.77
C ARG A 208 -48.47 -7.47 -0.34
N ASP A 209 -47.42 -8.19 0.05
CA ASP A 209 -47.22 -8.62 1.44
C ASP A 209 -46.70 -7.44 2.28
N LEU A 210 -47.63 -6.72 2.89
CA LEU A 210 -47.34 -5.51 3.67
C LEU A 210 -46.56 -5.81 4.95
N VAL A 211 -46.75 -6.99 5.55
CA VAL A 211 -46.07 -7.40 6.79
C VAL A 211 -44.60 -7.71 6.51
N ALA A 212 -44.34 -8.50 5.47
CA ALA A 212 -42.98 -8.77 5.02
C ALA A 212 -42.30 -7.49 4.52
N ALA A 213 -42.97 -6.66 3.73
CA ALA A 213 -42.40 -5.43 3.20
C ALA A 213 -42.00 -4.44 4.32
N LYS A 214 -42.82 -4.28 5.36
CA LYS A 214 -42.49 -3.44 6.53
C LYS A 214 -41.25 -3.97 7.27
N THR A 215 -41.20 -5.28 7.51
CA THR A 215 -40.10 -5.95 8.21
C THR A 215 -38.78 -5.83 7.45
N LEU A 216 -38.81 -6.15 6.14
CA LEU A 216 -37.65 -6.11 5.26
C LEU A 216 -37.15 -4.68 5.02
N SER A 217 -38.05 -3.70 4.93
CA SER A 217 -37.69 -2.28 4.83
C SER A 217 -36.91 -1.80 6.06
N ARG A 218 -37.40 -2.12 7.28
CA ARG A 218 -36.68 -1.78 8.53
C ARG A 218 -35.32 -2.48 8.60
N ARG A 219 -35.26 -3.76 8.22
CA ARG A 219 -33.99 -4.52 8.17
C ARG A 219 -33.00 -3.89 7.20
N LEU A 220 -33.43 -3.58 5.99
CA LEU A 220 -32.59 -2.95 4.97
C LEU A 220 -32.08 -1.59 5.45
N GLN A 221 -32.95 -0.77 6.06
CA GLN A 221 -32.55 0.52 6.62
C GLN A 221 -31.45 0.35 7.69
N LEU A 222 -31.62 -0.59 8.63
CA LEU A 222 -30.62 -0.87 9.67
C LEU A 222 -29.28 -1.32 9.07
N GLN A 223 -29.30 -2.20 8.06
CA GLN A 223 -28.09 -2.67 7.38
C GLN A 223 -27.37 -1.54 6.62
N LEU A 224 -28.12 -0.65 5.97
CA LEU A 224 -27.58 0.50 5.23
C LEU A 224 -27.07 1.62 6.15
N SER A 225 -27.62 1.74 7.37
CA SER A 225 -27.14 2.69 8.39
C SER A 225 -25.85 2.24 9.08
N ARG A 226 -25.48 0.96 8.95
CA ARG A 226 -24.28 0.37 9.56
C ARG A 226 -23.36 -0.27 8.52
N PRO A 227 -22.89 0.49 7.52
CA PRO A 227 -21.86 -0.04 6.64
C PRO A 227 -20.62 -0.35 7.48
N PRO A 228 -19.87 -1.42 7.18
CA PRO A 228 -18.57 -1.65 7.81
C PRO A 228 -17.67 -0.43 7.52
N THR A 229 -17.44 0.38 8.56
CA THR A 229 -16.68 1.64 8.52
C THR A 229 -15.18 1.36 8.49
N THR A 230 -14.32 2.32 8.89
CA THR A 230 -12.89 2.10 9.09
C THR A 230 -12.67 0.98 10.10
N THR A 231 -12.65 -0.26 9.61
CA THR A 231 -12.60 -1.48 10.42
C THR A 231 -11.33 -1.50 11.25
N ARG A 232 -11.34 -2.23 12.38
CA ARG A 232 -10.12 -2.55 13.14
C ARG A 232 -9.03 -3.08 12.20
N ALA A 233 -9.41 -3.87 11.19
CA ALA A 233 -8.52 -4.38 10.15
C ALA A 233 -7.84 -3.27 9.33
N GLN A 234 -8.57 -2.23 8.88
CA GLN A 234 -7.97 -1.10 8.18
C GLN A 234 -7.01 -0.30 9.08
N ARG A 235 -7.37 -0.11 10.36
CA ARG A 235 -6.48 0.55 11.33
C ARG A 235 -5.21 -0.27 11.57
N THR A 236 -5.34 -1.58 11.76
CA THR A 236 -4.20 -2.50 11.90
C THR A 236 -3.33 -2.49 10.64
N ALA A 237 -3.93 -2.54 9.45
CA ALA A 237 -3.20 -2.46 8.18
C ALA A 237 -2.40 -1.16 8.06
N ALA A 238 -3.02 -0.02 8.42
CA ALA A 238 -2.34 1.27 8.42
C ALA A 238 -1.20 1.32 9.44
N ILE A 239 -1.40 0.78 10.65
CA ILE A 239 -0.37 0.70 11.69
C ILE A 239 0.82 -0.15 11.22
N GLU A 240 0.56 -1.34 10.68
CA GLU A 240 1.60 -2.23 10.21
C GLU A 240 2.40 -1.63 9.04
N PHE A 241 1.71 -1.02 8.08
CA PHE A 241 2.34 -0.32 6.97
C PHE A 241 3.21 0.85 7.47
N ASN A 242 2.69 1.67 8.38
CA ASN A 242 3.43 2.79 8.97
C ASN A 242 4.63 2.31 9.80
N ARG A 243 4.50 1.19 10.52
CA ARG A 243 5.60 0.56 11.24
C ARG A 243 6.73 0.16 10.28
N ARG A 244 6.41 -0.50 9.17
CA ARG A 244 7.42 -0.89 8.16
C ARG A 244 8.13 0.32 7.55
N ALA A 245 7.38 1.38 7.21
CA ALA A 245 7.98 2.62 6.73
C ALA A 245 8.89 3.27 7.79
N PHE A 246 8.52 3.21 9.07
CA PHE A 246 9.34 3.70 10.17
C PHE A 246 10.64 2.90 10.35
N GLU A 247 10.61 1.57 10.23
CA GLU A 247 11.81 0.74 10.33
C GLU A 247 12.83 1.07 9.22
N ILE A 248 12.37 1.27 7.98
CA ILE A 248 13.23 1.72 6.86
C ILE A 248 13.88 3.06 7.20
N ALA A 249 13.09 4.04 7.66
CA ALA A 249 13.60 5.37 8.02
C ALA A 249 14.53 5.36 9.25
N LYS A 250 14.31 4.44 10.20
CA LYS A 250 15.18 4.25 11.36
C LYS A 250 16.53 3.66 10.94
N LEU A 251 16.53 2.63 10.09
CA LEU A 251 17.73 1.97 9.62
C LEU A 251 18.59 2.90 8.74
N SER A 252 17.97 3.66 7.84
CA SER A 252 18.66 4.70 7.06
C SER A 252 19.38 5.71 7.97
N ARG A 253 18.71 6.24 9.00
CA ARG A 253 19.34 7.16 9.98
C ARG A 253 20.43 6.50 10.82
N GLN A 254 20.40 5.19 10.99
CA GLN A 254 21.45 4.47 11.70
C GLN A 254 22.71 4.37 10.83
N ILE A 255 22.54 4.01 9.56
CA ILE A 255 23.62 3.97 8.56
C ILE A 255 24.31 5.33 8.46
N ASP A 256 23.54 6.42 8.36
CA ASP A 256 24.10 7.79 8.27
C ASP A 256 24.93 8.15 9.51
N ARG A 257 24.47 7.77 10.71
CA ARG A 257 25.20 8.02 11.97
C ARG A 257 26.47 7.20 12.08
N GLU A 258 26.43 5.91 11.72
CA GLU A 258 27.62 5.06 11.74
C GLU A 258 28.64 5.52 10.72
N ARG A 259 28.20 5.98 9.54
CA ARG A 259 29.09 6.58 8.55
C ARG A 259 29.78 7.83 9.09
N ALA A 260 29.03 8.77 9.66
CA ALA A 260 29.61 9.98 10.25
C ALA A 260 30.61 9.66 11.37
N ARG A 261 30.36 8.59 12.16
CA ARG A 261 31.29 8.10 13.18
C ARG A 261 32.59 7.56 12.57
N LEU A 262 32.52 6.82 11.46
CA LEU A 262 33.73 6.35 10.76
C LEU A 262 34.51 7.54 10.20
N GLU A 263 33.84 8.50 9.58
CA GLU A 263 34.47 9.72 9.05
C GLU A 263 35.20 10.50 10.16
N GLN A 264 34.59 10.66 11.35
CA GLN A 264 35.21 11.32 12.50
C GLN A 264 36.37 10.54 13.12
N LYS A 265 36.29 9.21 13.20
CA LYS A 265 37.39 8.38 13.73
C LYS A 265 38.61 8.39 12.83
N LEU A 266 38.34 8.49 11.54
CA LEU A 266 39.35 8.47 10.53
C LEU A 266 40.00 9.83 10.42
N GLY A 267 39.21 10.92 10.29
CA GLY A 267 39.58 12.34 10.13
C GLY A 267 40.59 12.85 11.13
#